data_AF-A0AAJ2W4U4-F1
#
_entry.id   AF-A0AAJ2W4U4-F1
#
_cell.length_a   1.000
_cell.length_b   1.000
_cell.length_c   1.000
_cell.angle_alpha   90.00
_cell.angle_beta   90.00
_cell.angle_gamma   90.00
#
_symmetry.space_group_name_H-M   'P 1'
#
loop_
_entity.id
_entity.type
_entity.pdbx_description
1 polymer ?
#
loop_
_entity_poly.entity_id
_entity_poly.type
_entity_poly.pdbx_seq_one_letter_code
_entity_poly.pdbx_strand_id
1 'polypeptide(L)'
;MNIDMRPDTSAAIRAELAAIGTKHSVLQRRQRRTRLARAALGAGAIAVATTAAALFVAGAPGSTVTAALGDTTTATHTGPAVVDIGQAPSTAGAVIADITCLSDSGVVQVPTGDGSTASAIHCSQSPTGTMHVIDGQLPAKGSSDFRVDASPETKWRAALQYASTATSKWEVNARGQTYGIENRNGHPDLVPYATDSGEQGWALWDDAYGEEMTGPINIYRTDGVTVIGVATPPAETLPDVPLDQGLIDDLDSVETASPVPPAE
;
A
#
# COMPACT_ATOMS: atom_id res chain seq x y z
N MET A 1 43.76 29.08 0.21
CA MET A 1 44.01 27.62 0.20
C MET A 1 43.45 27.10 -1.12
N ASN A 2 44.29 27.00 -2.15
CA ASN A 2 43.89 26.65 -3.51
C ASN A 2 44.03 25.12 -3.68
N ILE A 3 42.95 24.42 -4.00
CA ILE A 3 43.00 23.00 -4.37
C ILE A 3 43.31 22.93 -5.85
N ASP A 4 44.59 22.81 -6.18
CA ASP A 4 45.03 22.47 -7.54
C ASP A 4 44.63 21.02 -7.83
N MET A 5 43.55 20.85 -8.59
CA MET A 5 43.13 19.57 -9.13
C MET A 5 44.11 19.18 -10.25
N ARG A 6 44.88 18.11 -10.04
CA ARG A 6 45.90 17.65 -11.00
C ARG A 6 45.27 17.45 -12.40
N PRO A 7 45.88 18.00 -13.48
CA PRO A 7 45.28 17.98 -14.82
C PRO A 7 45.05 16.55 -15.34
N ASP A 8 45.91 15.60 -14.96
CA ASP A 8 45.79 14.19 -15.36
C ASP A 8 44.53 13.51 -14.82
N THR A 9 44.11 13.86 -13.59
CA THR A 9 42.86 13.37 -13.00
C THR A 9 41.63 13.95 -13.70
N SER A 10 41.70 15.21 -14.14
CA SER A 10 40.59 15.85 -14.87
C SER A 10 40.41 15.23 -16.26
N ALA A 11 41.52 14.89 -16.93
CA ALA A 11 41.50 14.25 -18.24
C ALA A 11 40.96 12.82 -18.15
N ALA A 12 41.37 12.05 -17.13
CA ALA A 12 40.87 10.70 -16.90
C ALA A 12 39.36 10.68 -16.59
N ILE A 13 38.86 11.64 -15.81
CA ILE A 13 37.44 11.75 -15.48
C ILE A 13 36.63 12.15 -16.72
N ARG A 14 37.10 13.12 -17.51
CA ARG A 14 36.42 13.52 -18.76
C ARG A 14 36.42 12.40 -19.80
N ALA A 15 37.52 11.67 -19.92
CA ALA A 15 37.62 10.52 -20.82
C ALA A 15 36.65 9.40 -20.40
N GLU A 16 36.51 9.13 -19.10
CA GLU A 16 35.51 8.16 -18.62
C GLU A 16 34.08 8.65 -18.82
N LEU A 17 33.77 9.91 -18.51
CA LEU A 17 32.43 10.49 -18.74
C LEU A 17 32.02 10.41 -20.22
N ALA A 18 32.95 10.67 -21.14
CA ALA A 18 32.71 10.54 -22.58
C ALA A 18 32.56 9.07 -23.04
N ALA A 19 33.14 8.11 -22.29
CA ALA A 19 33.07 6.69 -22.62
C ALA A 19 31.86 5.96 -22.00
N ILE A 20 31.10 6.60 -21.10
CA ILE A 20 29.87 6.04 -20.53
C ILE A 20 28.88 5.72 -21.66
N GLY A 21 28.47 4.46 -21.75
CA GLY A 21 27.60 3.96 -22.82
C GLY A 21 28.32 3.29 -23.99
N THR A 22 29.66 3.31 -24.00
CA THR A 22 30.50 2.60 -24.99
C THR A 22 31.19 1.38 -24.39
N LYS A 23 31.72 0.47 -25.23
CA LYS A 23 32.46 -0.73 -24.79
C LYS A 23 33.78 -0.41 -24.05
N HIS A 24 34.22 0.84 -24.04
CA HIS A 24 35.51 1.27 -23.50
C HIS A 24 35.48 1.81 -22.06
N SER A 25 34.31 1.97 -21.43
CA SER A 25 34.26 2.43 -20.02
C SER A 25 34.74 1.36 -19.03
N VAL A 26 35.73 1.71 -18.21
CA VAL A 26 36.32 0.81 -17.20
C VAL A 26 35.39 0.67 -15.99
N LEU A 27 34.63 1.72 -15.65
CA LEU A 27 33.66 1.72 -14.55
C LEU A 27 32.49 0.77 -14.81
N GLN A 28 31.94 0.76 -16.02
CA GLN A 28 30.88 -0.19 -16.38
C GLN A 28 31.37 -1.64 -16.37
N ARG A 29 32.61 -1.91 -16.79
CA ARG A 29 33.20 -3.26 -16.69
C ARG A 29 33.33 -3.72 -15.25
N ARG A 30 33.77 -2.84 -14.33
CA ARG A 30 33.84 -3.14 -12.89
C ARG A 30 32.46 -3.39 -12.31
N GLN A 31 31.48 -2.54 -12.59
CA GLN A 31 30.10 -2.71 -12.13
C GLN A 31 29.43 -3.98 -12.67
N ARG A 32 29.67 -4.35 -13.93
CA ARG A 32 29.16 -5.60 -14.51
C ARG A 32 29.81 -6.82 -13.85
N ARG A 33 31.12 -6.78 -13.58
CA ARG A 33 31.82 -7.86 -12.86
C ARG A 33 31.34 -8.02 -11.41
N THR A 34 31.04 -6.91 -10.71
CA THR A 34 30.48 -6.98 -9.35
C THR A 34 29.01 -7.43 -9.33
N ARG A 35 28.23 -7.17 -10.40
CA ARG A 35 26.86 -7.68 -10.53
C ARG A 35 26.83 -9.19 -10.85
N LEU A 36 27.76 -9.67 -11.69
CA LEU A 36 27.86 -11.10 -12.01
C LEU A 36 28.39 -11.95 -10.84
N ALA A 37 29.23 -11.38 -9.96
CA ALA A 37 29.69 -12.07 -8.75
C ALA A 37 28.58 -12.34 -7.71
N ARG A 38 27.42 -11.65 -7.81
CA ARG A 38 26.25 -11.87 -6.94
C ARG A 38 25.25 -12.90 -7.48
N ALA A 39 25.43 -13.39 -8.71
CA ALA A 39 24.47 -14.31 -9.35
C ALA A 39 24.84 -15.80 -9.19
N ALA A 40 25.95 -16.14 -8.53
CA ALA A 40 26.45 -17.52 -8.43
C ALA A 40 26.25 -18.18 -7.05
N LEU A 41 25.54 -17.55 -6.12
CA LEU A 41 25.19 -18.15 -4.83
C LEU A 41 23.69 -18.05 -4.60
N GLY A 42 23.00 -19.16 -4.85
CA GLY A 42 21.86 -19.62 -4.05
C GLY A 42 20.53 -18.91 -4.25
N ALA A 43 19.55 -19.68 -4.71
CA ALA A 43 18.15 -19.35 -4.70
C ALA A 43 17.64 -18.88 -3.32
N GLY A 44 16.68 -17.96 -3.33
CA GLY A 44 15.81 -17.69 -2.17
C GLY A 44 16.24 -16.52 -1.28
N ALA A 45 16.30 -15.32 -1.83
CA ALA A 45 16.07 -14.10 -1.05
C ALA A 45 15.59 -13.00 -2.00
N ILE A 46 14.28 -12.77 -2.05
CA ILE A 46 13.76 -11.49 -2.53
C ILE A 46 14.25 -10.46 -1.51
N ALA A 47 15.34 -9.79 -1.84
CA ALA A 47 15.83 -8.67 -1.03
C ALA A 47 14.82 -7.53 -1.20
N VAL A 48 13.80 -7.52 -0.33
CA VAL A 48 12.91 -6.38 -0.18
C VAL A 48 13.81 -5.23 0.25
N ALA A 49 13.90 -4.19 -0.58
CA ALA A 49 14.53 -2.95 -0.18
C ALA A 49 13.61 -2.30 0.87
N THR A 50 13.77 -2.68 2.14
CA THR A 50 13.00 -2.10 3.24
C THR A 50 13.50 -0.67 3.44
N THR A 51 12.67 0.31 3.13
CA THR A 51 12.94 1.72 3.43
C THR A 51 12.95 1.92 4.96
N ALA A 52 13.56 3.00 5.44
CA ALA A 52 13.54 3.32 6.86
C ALA A 52 12.12 3.44 7.44
N ALA A 53 11.16 3.92 6.62
CA ALA A 53 9.74 3.94 6.97
C ALA A 53 9.14 2.54 7.17
N ALA A 54 9.49 1.58 6.31
CA ALA A 54 9.03 0.20 6.46
C ALA A 54 9.58 -0.47 7.74
N LEU A 55 10.82 -0.15 8.13
CA LEU A 55 11.41 -0.64 9.38
C LEU A 55 10.79 0.03 10.62
N PHE A 56 10.46 1.32 10.54
CA PHE A 56 9.76 2.04 11.61
C PHE A 56 8.40 1.38 11.92
N VAL A 57 7.63 1.07 10.88
CA VAL A 57 6.31 0.44 11.01
C VAL A 57 6.40 -1.01 11.50
N ALA A 58 7.35 -1.79 10.99
CA ALA A 58 7.50 -3.20 11.36
C ALA A 58 7.90 -3.43 12.84
N GLY A 59 8.53 -2.43 13.47
CA GLY A 59 8.92 -2.47 14.89
C GLY A 59 8.00 -1.69 15.83
N ALA A 60 6.99 -1.00 15.30
CA ALA A 60 6.12 -0.15 16.10
C ALA A 60 5.14 -0.98 16.95
N PRO A 61 4.73 -0.48 18.13
CA PRO A 61 3.63 -1.08 18.90
C PRO A 61 2.36 -1.20 18.05
N GLY A 62 1.51 -2.19 18.31
CA GLY A 62 0.32 -2.44 17.48
C GLY A 62 0.59 -3.09 16.13
N SER A 63 1.85 -3.23 15.71
CA SER A 63 2.20 -3.91 14.47
C SER A 63 1.72 -5.36 14.50
N THR A 64 1.26 -5.82 13.33
CA THR A 64 0.87 -7.21 13.11
C THR A 64 1.95 -7.90 12.29
N VAL A 65 2.48 -8.99 12.82
CA VAL A 65 3.37 -9.88 12.08
C VAL A 65 2.56 -11.03 11.53
N THR A 66 2.70 -11.28 10.24
CA THR A 66 2.07 -12.39 9.52
C THR A 66 3.13 -13.39 9.10
N ALA A 67 2.89 -14.68 9.34
CA ALA A 67 3.75 -15.76 8.88
C ALA A 67 2.94 -16.82 8.16
N ALA A 68 3.36 -17.17 6.95
CA ALA A 68 2.73 -18.18 6.11
C ALA A 68 2.70 -19.57 6.80
N LEU A 69 1.60 -20.28 6.63
CA LEU A 69 1.34 -21.60 7.19
C LEU A 69 0.92 -22.58 6.09
N GLY A 70 1.45 -23.80 6.16
CA GLY A 70 1.06 -24.89 5.27
C GLY A 70 1.42 -24.63 3.81
N ASP A 71 0.72 -25.32 2.90
CA ASP A 71 0.95 -25.23 1.47
C ASP A 71 0.13 -24.10 0.83
N THR A 72 0.61 -23.60 -0.30
CA THR A 72 -0.10 -22.60 -1.10
C THR A 72 -1.07 -23.28 -2.07
N THR A 73 -2.34 -22.86 -2.05
CA THR A 73 -3.37 -23.25 -3.00
C THR A 73 -3.42 -22.25 -4.16
N THR A 74 -3.29 -22.74 -5.38
CA THR A 74 -3.40 -21.88 -6.58
C THR A 74 -4.65 -22.18 -7.38
N ALA A 75 -5.36 -21.14 -7.82
CA ALA A 75 -6.56 -21.28 -8.63
C ALA A 75 -6.64 -20.20 -9.71
N THR A 76 -7.27 -20.51 -10.83
CA THR A 76 -7.52 -19.57 -11.93
C THR A 76 -9.00 -19.56 -12.24
N HIS A 77 -9.61 -18.38 -12.24
CA HIS A 77 -11.05 -18.22 -12.43
C HIS A 77 -11.38 -17.05 -13.37
N THR A 78 -12.66 -16.98 -13.73
CA THR A 78 -13.26 -15.89 -14.50
C THR A 78 -14.49 -15.41 -13.75
N GLY A 79 -14.58 -14.12 -13.46
CA GLY A 79 -15.62 -13.57 -12.59
C GLY A 79 -15.43 -13.94 -11.11
N PRO A 80 -16.45 -13.68 -10.26
CA PRO A 80 -16.42 -14.07 -8.85
C PRO A 80 -16.25 -15.58 -8.67
N ALA A 81 -15.49 -15.99 -7.66
CA ALA A 81 -15.30 -17.41 -7.36
C ALA A 81 -15.15 -17.68 -5.87
N VAL A 82 -15.39 -18.95 -5.52
CA VAL A 82 -15.07 -19.53 -4.22
C VAL A 82 -14.01 -20.59 -4.45
N VAL A 83 -12.91 -20.50 -3.71
CA VAL A 83 -11.76 -21.40 -3.81
C VAL A 83 -11.67 -22.22 -2.53
N ASP A 84 -11.69 -23.54 -2.66
CA ASP A 84 -11.38 -24.44 -1.54
C ASP A 84 -9.87 -24.40 -1.27
N ILE A 85 -9.48 -23.83 -0.13
CA ILE A 85 -8.08 -23.70 0.29
C ILE A 85 -7.68 -24.72 1.36
N GLY A 86 -8.54 -25.72 1.60
CA GLY A 86 -8.36 -26.72 2.65
C GLY A 86 -8.75 -26.20 4.04
N GLN A 87 -8.70 -27.08 5.04
CA GLN A 87 -9.12 -26.72 6.40
C GLN A 87 -8.07 -25.83 7.07
N ALA A 88 -8.55 -24.74 7.70
CA ALA A 88 -7.70 -23.81 8.42
C ALA A 88 -6.99 -24.51 9.60
N PRO A 89 -5.64 -24.39 9.72
CA PRO A 89 -4.92 -24.77 10.93
C PRO A 89 -5.45 -24.02 12.15
N SER A 90 -5.36 -24.61 13.34
CA SER A 90 -5.85 -23.98 14.59
C SER A 90 -5.15 -22.66 14.93
N THR A 91 -3.97 -22.42 14.36
CA THR A 91 -3.16 -21.20 14.54
C THR A 91 -3.37 -20.17 13.41
N ALA A 92 -4.23 -20.45 12.43
CA ALA A 92 -4.51 -19.52 11.35
C ALA A 92 -5.24 -18.28 11.88
N GLY A 93 -4.74 -17.11 11.50
CA GLY A 93 -5.28 -15.80 11.85
C GLY A 93 -5.64 -14.95 10.64
N ALA A 94 -5.19 -15.33 9.43
CA ALA A 94 -5.50 -14.68 8.16
C ALA A 94 -5.23 -15.62 6.98
N VAL A 95 -5.58 -15.17 5.77
CA VAL A 95 -5.15 -15.72 4.48
C VAL A 95 -4.25 -14.70 3.77
N ILE A 96 -3.06 -15.12 3.38
CA ILE A 96 -2.24 -14.39 2.41
C ILE A 96 -2.81 -14.68 1.02
N ALA A 97 -3.09 -13.64 0.25
CA ALA A 97 -3.61 -13.76 -1.10
C ALA A 97 -2.76 -12.94 -2.09
N ASP A 98 -2.14 -13.65 -3.03
CA ASP A 98 -1.48 -13.05 -4.19
C ASP A 98 -2.39 -13.19 -5.40
N ILE A 99 -2.90 -12.06 -5.89
CA ILE A 99 -3.78 -11.99 -7.06
C ILE A 99 -2.96 -11.52 -8.27
N THR A 100 -3.12 -12.22 -9.39
CA THR A 100 -2.62 -11.81 -10.71
C THR A 100 -3.81 -11.62 -11.65
N CYS A 101 -3.97 -10.42 -12.19
CA CYS A 101 -4.88 -10.16 -13.31
C CYS A 101 -4.37 -10.88 -14.56
N LEU A 102 -5.26 -11.63 -15.22
CA LEU A 102 -5.00 -12.25 -16.53
C LEU A 102 -5.78 -11.56 -17.66
N SER A 103 -6.78 -10.74 -17.30
CA SER A 103 -7.46 -9.81 -18.21
C SER A 103 -6.87 -8.41 -18.08
N ASP A 104 -7.00 -7.60 -19.14
CA ASP A 104 -6.56 -6.19 -19.16
C ASP A 104 -7.62 -5.21 -18.59
N SER A 105 -8.77 -5.72 -18.12
CA SER A 105 -9.87 -4.92 -17.61
C SER A 105 -10.66 -5.60 -16.48
N GLY A 106 -11.39 -4.77 -15.75
CA GLY A 106 -12.19 -5.14 -14.59
C GLY A 106 -11.44 -5.07 -13.26
N VAL A 107 -12.12 -5.51 -12.20
CA VAL A 107 -11.66 -5.41 -10.82
C VAL A 107 -11.67 -6.77 -10.17
N VAL A 108 -10.68 -7.05 -9.33
CA VAL A 108 -10.66 -8.21 -8.42
C VAL A 108 -10.55 -7.71 -6.99
N GLN A 109 -11.35 -8.26 -6.09
CA GLN A 109 -11.45 -7.87 -4.69
C GLN A 109 -11.28 -9.08 -3.77
N VAL A 110 -10.52 -8.87 -2.71
CA VAL A 110 -10.27 -9.86 -1.67
C VAL A 110 -10.75 -9.27 -0.34
N PRO A 111 -11.69 -9.93 0.37
CA PRO A 111 -12.12 -9.47 1.69
C PRO A 111 -10.96 -9.55 2.69
N THR A 112 -10.82 -8.51 3.52
CA THR A 112 -9.74 -8.37 4.50
C THR A 112 -10.29 -8.27 5.92
N GLY A 113 -9.47 -8.61 6.91
CA GLY A 113 -9.83 -8.54 8.32
C GLY A 113 -11.01 -9.44 8.66
N ASP A 114 -12.09 -8.85 9.17
CA ASP A 114 -13.35 -9.53 9.51
C ASP A 114 -14.35 -9.60 8.33
N GLY A 115 -13.96 -9.10 7.16
CA GLY A 115 -14.80 -9.02 5.95
C GLY A 115 -15.59 -7.72 5.80
N SER A 116 -15.42 -6.76 6.71
CA SER A 116 -15.99 -5.41 6.56
C SER A 116 -15.25 -4.53 5.55
N THR A 117 -14.01 -4.90 5.22
CA THR A 117 -13.15 -4.21 4.26
C THR A 117 -12.69 -5.15 3.16
N ALA A 118 -12.17 -4.60 2.07
CA ALA A 118 -11.59 -5.37 0.98
C ALA A 118 -10.38 -4.67 0.35
N SER A 119 -9.39 -5.46 -0.03
CA SER A 119 -8.31 -5.03 -0.93
C SER A 119 -8.74 -5.25 -2.38
N ALA A 120 -8.47 -4.28 -3.26
CA ALA A 120 -8.92 -4.32 -4.64
C ALA A 120 -7.79 -4.00 -5.63
N ILE A 121 -7.83 -4.64 -6.80
CA ILE A 121 -6.98 -4.33 -7.94
C ILE A 121 -7.81 -4.07 -9.18
N HIS A 122 -7.56 -2.92 -9.82
CA HIS A 122 -8.07 -2.60 -11.15
C HIS A 122 -7.07 -3.10 -12.20
N CYS A 123 -7.45 -4.11 -12.98
CA CYS A 123 -6.54 -4.79 -13.90
C CYS A 123 -6.01 -3.87 -15.01
N SER A 124 -6.75 -2.83 -15.39
CA SER A 124 -6.33 -1.84 -16.40
C SER A 124 -5.39 -0.77 -15.87
N GLN A 125 -5.32 -0.57 -14.55
CA GLN A 125 -4.58 0.53 -13.92
C GLN A 125 -3.33 0.05 -13.17
N SER A 126 -3.25 -1.24 -12.84
CA SER A 126 -2.10 -1.79 -12.13
C SER A 126 -0.91 -2.00 -13.07
N PRO A 127 0.23 -1.33 -12.86
CA PRO A 127 1.42 -1.47 -13.72
C PRO A 127 1.98 -2.90 -13.75
N THR A 128 1.80 -3.65 -12.66
CA THR A 128 2.28 -5.03 -12.52
C THR A 128 1.18 -6.06 -12.77
N GLY A 129 -0.10 -5.65 -12.75
CA GLY A 129 -1.24 -6.56 -12.79
C GLY A 129 -1.32 -7.49 -11.57
N THR A 130 -0.63 -7.16 -10.46
CA THR A 130 -0.57 -8.02 -9.26
C THR A 130 -0.90 -7.26 -7.99
N MET A 131 -1.52 -7.96 -7.04
CA MET A 131 -1.87 -7.45 -5.70
C MET A 131 -1.48 -8.50 -4.66
N HIS A 132 -0.85 -8.05 -3.58
CA HIS A 132 -0.45 -8.88 -2.44
C HIS A 132 -1.24 -8.43 -1.21
N VAL A 133 -1.95 -9.37 -0.59
CA VAL A 133 -2.78 -9.15 0.59
C VAL A 133 -2.26 -10.06 1.71
N ILE A 134 -2.01 -9.51 2.90
CA ILE A 134 -1.42 -10.26 4.04
C ILE A 134 -2.43 -10.58 5.15
N ASP A 135 -3.62 -9.99 5.06
CA ASP A 135 -4.67 -9.99 6.08
C ASP A 135 -6.04 -10.38 5.50
N GLY A 136 -6.04 -11.24 4.48
CA GLY A 136 -7.25 -11.78 3.89
C GLY A 136 -8.13 -12.49 4.92
N GLN A 137 -9.44 -12.34 4.78
CA GLN A 137 -10.43 -12.89 5.71
C GLN A 137 -10.33 -14.41 5.79
N LEU A 138 -10.36 -14.96 7.01
CA LEU A 138 -10.44 -16.42 7.17
C LEU A 138 -11.80 -16.94 6.68
N PRO A 139 -11.84 -18.16 6.08
CA PRO A 139 -13.10 -18.87 5.89
C PRO A 139 -13.89 -19.00 7.19
N ALA A 140 -15.22 -19.06 7.08
CA ALA A 140 -16.10 -19.29 8.22
C ALA A 140 -15.68 -20.57 8.96
N LYS A 141 -15.87 -20.61 10.29
CA LYS A 141 -15.43 -21.74 11.12
C LYS A 141 -15.98 -23.07 10.59
N GLY A 142 -15.08 -24.00 10.27
CA GLY A 142 -15.41 -25.32 9.72
C GLY A 142 -15.57 -25.36 8.19
N SER A 143 -15.42 -24.23 7.52
CA SER A 143 -15.34 -24.14 6.06
C SER A 143 -13.89 -24.04 5.60
N SER A 144 -13.65 -24.42 4.34
CA SER A 144 -12.41 -24.22 3.60
C SER A 144 -12.57 -23.26 2.42
N ASP A 145 -13.75 -22.64 2.30
CA ASP A 145 -14.14 -21.80 1.18
C ASP A 145 -13.64 -20.37 1.37
N PHE A 146 -12.75 -19.93 0.47
CA PHE A 146 -12.28 -18.55 0.39
C PHE A 146 -12.93 -17.84 -0.80
N ARG A 147 -13.62 -16.73 -0.54
CA ARG A 147 -14.31 -15.95 -1.59
C ARG A 147 -13.37 -14.90 -2.18
N VAL A 148 -13.37 -14.82 -3.50
CA VAL A 148 -12.78 -13.71 -4.26
C VAL A 148 -13.87 -13.12 -5.14
N ASP A 149 -14.12 -11.82 -4.97
CA ASP A 149 -15.05 -11.07 -5.80
C ASP A 149 -14.31 -10.54 -7.03
N ALA A 150 -14.98 -10.50 -8.17
CA ALA A 150 -14.42 -9.92 -9.38
C ALA A 150 -15.51 -9.42 -10.32
N SER A 151 -15.17 -8.49 -11.20
CA SER A 151 -16.06 -8.11 -12.29
C SER A 151 -16.38 -9.33 -13.18
N PRO A 152 -17.60 -9.40 -13.76
CA PRO A 152 -17.93 -10.43 -14.74
C PRO A 152 -16.85 -10.51 -15.84
N GLU A 153 -16.53 -11.72 -16.30
CA GLU A 153 -15.56 -11.98 -17.38
C GLU A 153 -14.10 -11.62 -17.09
N THR A 154 -13.77 -10.97 -15.97
CA THR A 154 -12.39 -10.72 -15.55
C THR A 154 -11.71 -12.03 -15.16
N LYS A 155 -10.63 -12.37 -15.86
CA LYS A 155 -9.80 -13.53 -15.59
C LYS A 155 -8.70 -13.17 -14.60
N TRP A 156 -8.53 -14.02 -13.61
CA TRP A 156 -7.52 -13.82 -12.58
C TRP A 156 -7.01 -15.16 -12.08
N ARG A 157 -5.80 -15.12 -11.51
CA ARG A 157 -5.18 -16.24 -10.81
C ARG A 157 -4.87 -15.81 -9.38
N ALA A 158 -5.20 -16.66 -8.42
CA ALA A 158 -4.80 -16.48 -7.03
C ALA A 158 -3.79 -17.54 -6.61
N ALA A 159 -2.87 -17.14 -5.73
CA ALA A 159 -2.14 -18.03 -4.85
C ALA A 159 -2.54 -17.66 -3.42
N LEU A 160 -3.15 -18.61 -2.71
CA LEU A 160 -3.77 -18.43 -1.40
C LEU A 160 -3.06 -19.32 -0.39
N GLN A 161 -2.77 -18.78 0.79
CA GLN A 161 -2.09 -19.54 1.84
C GLN A 161 -2.57 -19.06 3.21
N TYR A 162 -2.82 -19.99 4.13
CA TYR A 162 -3.10 -19.60 5.51
C TYR A 162 -1.90 -18.90 6.14
N ALA A 163 -2.14 -18.04 7.12
CA ALA A 163 -1.08 -17.41 7.88
C ALA A 163 -1.46 -17.27 9.35
N SER A 164 -0.46 -17.37 10.23
CA SER A 164 -0.60 -16.96 11.63
C SER A 164 -0.40 -15.46 11.71
N THR A 165 -1.22 -14.79 12.52
CA THR A 165 -1.07 -13.36 12.81
C THR A 165 -0.80 -13.16 14.29
N ALA A 166 0.17 -12.29 14.60
CA ALA A 166 0.47 -11.86 15.95
C ALA A 166 0.53 -10.33 15.98
N THR A 167 -0.46 -9.72 16.63
CA THR A 167 -0.54 -8.27 16.81
C THR A 167 0.00 -7.92 18.18
N SER A 168 1.04 -7.08 18.23
CA SER A 168 1.52 -6.52 19.49
C SER A 168 0.49 -5.54 20.07
N LYS A 169 0.55 -5.27 21.38
CA LYS A 169 -0.29 -4.21 21.97
C LYS A 169 0.22 -2.84 21.52
N TRP A 170 -0.68 -1.87 21.44
CA TRP A 170 -0.25 -0.46 21.48
C TRP A 170 0.45 -0.18 22.81
N GLU A 171 1.41 0.72 22.76
CA GLU A 171 2.00 1.26 23.98
C GLU A 171 1.22 2.49 24.43
N VAL A 172 1.45 2.89 25.68
CA VAL A 172 0.78 4.04 26.30
C VAL A 172 1.85 4.98 26.81
N ASN A 173 1.78 6.25 26.42
CA ASN A 173 2.72 7.26 26.85
C ASN A 173 2.40 7.77 28.28
N ALA A 174 3.24 8.67 28.81
CA ALA A 174 3.08 9.21 30.16
C ALA A 174 1.78 10.02 30.37
N ARG A 175 1.07 10.39 29.30
CA ARG A 175 -0.21 11.10 29.32
C ARG A 175 -1.42 10.18 29.22
N GLY A 176 -1.20 8.87 29.10
CA GLY A 176 -2.27 7.91 28.91
C GLY A 176 -2.73 7.77 27.45
N GLN A 177 -2.07 8.42 26.50
CA GLN A 177 -2.39 8.27 25.08
C GLN A 177 -1.76 6.97 24.54
N THR A 178 -2.54 6.22 23.78
CA THR A 178 -2.09 5.05 23.03
C THR A 178 -1.32 5.47 21.79
N TYR A 179 -0.25 4.75 21.46
CA TYR A 179 0.49 4.97 20.22
C TYR A 179 0.90 3.65 19.58
N GLY A 180 0.86 3.61 18.24
CA GLY A 180 1.21 2.43 17.47
C GLY A 180 0.59 2.37 16.08
N ILE A 181 0.64 1.20 15.46
CA ILE A 181 0.03 0.93 14.14
C ILE A 181 -1.43 0.54 14.33
N GLU A 182 -2.31 1.13 13.53
CA GLU A 182 -3.70 0.70 13.41
C GLU A 182 -3.78 -0.81 13.12
N ASN A 183 -4.75 -1.48 13.74
CA ASN A 183 -4.93 -2.91 13.57
C ASN A 183 -6.40 -3.27 13.75
N ARG A 184 -6.72 -4.55 13.77
CA ARG A 184 -8.11 -5.03 13.92
C ARG A 184 -8.84 -4.54 15.17
N ASN A 185 -8.12 -4.01 16.17
CA ASN A 185 -8.73 -3.46 17.38
C ASN A 185 -9.09 -1.97 17.25
N GLY A 186 -8.88 -1.37 16.06
CA GLY A 186 -9.15 0.04 15.76
C GLY A 186 -7.86 0.83 15.52
N HIS A 187 -7.88 2.09 15.92
CA HIS A 187 -6.74 2.99 15.84
C HIS A 187 -6.26 3.44 17.23
N PRO A 188 -4.95 3.68 17.42
CA PRO A 188 -4.45 4.37 18.60
C PRO A 188 -4.70 5.89 18.51
N ASP A 189 -4.47 6.60 19.61
CA ASP A 189 -4.54 8.08 19.63
C ASP A 189 -3.44 8.70 18.75
N LEU A 190 -2.26 8.06 18.71
CA LEU A 190 -1.10 8.50 17.96
C LEU A 190 -0.67 7.45 16.93
N VAL A 191 -0.64 7.83 15.66
CA VAL A 191 -0.29 6.97 14.51
C VAL A 191 0.99 7.42 13.81
N PRO A 192 1.76 6.49 13.21
CA PRO A 192 2.96 6.84 12.45
C PRO A 192 2.65 7.86 11.36
N TYR A 193 3.50 8.87 11.28
CA TYR A 193 3.42 9.84 10.20
C TYR A 193 4.81 10.39 9.90
N ALA A 194 5.00 10.89 8.69
CA ALA A 194 6.25 11.52 8.27
C ALA A 194 6.07 13.03 8.16
N THR A 195 7.03 13.81 8.64
CA THR A 195 7.09 15.26 8.36
C THR A 195 7.33 15.50 6.87
N ASP A 196 7.12 16.74 6.42
CA ASP A 196 7.45 17.17 5.04
C ASP A 196 8.95 16.98 4.70
N SER A 197 9.82 16.94 5.72
CA SER A 197 11.26 16.64 5.58
C SER A 197 11.59 15.14 5.56
N GLY A 198 10.59 14.27 5.73
CA GLY A 198 10.71 12.81 5.76
C GLY A 198 11.10 12.22 7.13
N GLU A 199 11.18 13.05 8.17
CA GLU A 199 11.43 12.58 9.54
C GLU A 199 10.20 11.84 10.07
N GLN A 200 10.41 10.67 10.67
CA GLN A 200 9.33 9.82 11.18
C GLN A 200 8.96 10.20 12.61
N GLY A 201 7.67 10.34 12.87
CA GLY A 201 7.12 10.56 14.20
C GLY A 201 5.68 10.09 14.29
N TRP A 202 4.88 10.80 15.07
CA TRP A 202 3.53 10.40 15.43
C TRP A 202 2.56 11.56 15.24
N ALA A 203 1.49 11.37 14.47
CA ALA A 203 0.38 12.32 14.37
C ALA A 203 -0.76 11.88 15.27
N LEU A 204 -1.59 12.83 15.74
CA LEU A 204 -2.88 12.47 16.32
C LEU A 204 -3.75 11.85 15.21
N TRP A 205 -4.42 10.74 15.50
CA TRP A 205 -5.22 10.05 14.50
C TRP A 205 -6.33 10.94 13.93
N ASP A 206 -7.03 11.69 14.80
CA ASP A 206 -8.08 12.63 14.38
C ASP A 206 -7.55 13.74 13.46
N ASP A 207 -6.33 14.24 13.70
CA ASP A 207 -5.73 15.29 12.85
C ASP A 207 -5.33 14.72 11.47
N ALA A 208 -4.94 13.44 11.40
CA ALA A 208 -4.44 12.80 10.19
C ALA A 208 -5.52 12.12 9.34
N TYR A 209 -6.59 11.63 9.97
CA TYR A 209 -7.60 10.76 9.34
C TYR A 209 -9.05 11.11 9.75
N GLY A 210 -9.26 12.15 10.55
CA GLY A 210 -10.59 12.64 10.89
C GLY A 210 -11.28 13.36 9.72
N GLU A 211 -12.59 13.56 9.84
CA GLU A 211 -13.43 14.16 8.78
C GLU A 211 -13.06 15.62 8.48
N GLU A 212 -12.44 16.33 9.44
CA GLU A 212 -12.01 17.72 9.31
C GLU A 212 -10.48 17.82 9.23
N MET A 213 -9.88 17.30 8.15
CA MET A 213 -8.46 17.53 7.86
C MET A 213 -8.20 19.02 7.62
N THR A 214 -7.86 19.74 8.70
CA THR A 214 -7.74 21.20 8.71
C THR A 214 -6.27 21.63 8.77
N GLY A 215 -5.65 21.74 7.60
CA GLY A 215 -4.32 22.34 7.45
C GLY A 215 -3.16 21.41 7.85
N PRO A 216 -1.99 21.97 8.19
CA PRO A 216 -0.79 21.18 8.46
C PRO A 216 -0.93 20.37 9.75
N ILE A 217 -0.58 19.09 9.67
CA ILE A 217 -0.63 18.12 10.77
C ILE A 217 0.67 18.24 11.58
N ASN A 218 0.57 18.40 12.90
CA ASN A 218 1.75 18.36 13.76
C ASN A 218 2.24 16.92 13.96
N ILE A 219 3.54 16.72 13.79
CA ILE A 219 4.19 15.43 14.01
C ILE A 219 4.95 15.50 15.33
N TYR A 220 4.65 14.57 16.23
CA TYR A 220 5.15 14.50 17.59
C TYR A 220 6.18 13.38 17.79
N ARG A 221 6.92 13.45 18.90
CA ARG A 221 7.52 12.26 19.53
C ARG A 221 6.42 11.38 20.16
N THR A 222 6.81 10.20 20.66
CA THR A 222 5.89 9.28 21.36
C THR A 222 5.24 9.88 22.61
N ASP A 223 5.75 11.01 23.14
CA ASP A 223 5.17 11.72 24.26
C ASP A 223 3.86 12.48 23.93
N GLY A 224 3.52 12.62 22.64
CA GLY A 224 2.33 13.34 22.18
C GLY A 224 2.33 14.83 22.50
N VAL A 225 3.50 15.43 22.73
CA VAL A 225 3.66 16.85 23.09
C VAL A 225 4.79 17.50 22.31
N THR A 226 5.93 16.81 22.20
CA THR A 226 7.11 17.37 21.55
C THR A 226 6.94 17.30 20.03
N VAL A 227 6.60 18.42 19.41
CA VAL A 227 6.53 18.56 17.94
C VAL A 227 7.94 18.47 17.36
N ILE A 228 8.13 17.54 16.43
CA ILE A 228 9.38 17.35 15.67
C ILE A 228 9.30 17.92 14.26
N GLY A 229 8.08 18.18 13.76
CA GLY A 229 7.85 18.86 12.49
C GLY A 229 6.38 18.91 12.15
N VAL A 230 6.09 19.31 10.91
CA VAL A 230 4.75 19.35 10.35
C VAL A 230 4.69 18.50 9.09
N ALA A 231 3.51 18.00 8.78
CA ALA A 231 3.21 17.36 7.52
C ALA A 231 2.02 18.06 6.87
N THR A 232 2.18 18.41 5.60
CA THR A 232 1.09 18.97 4.81
C THR A 232 0.34 17.80 4.16
N PRO A 233 -0.95 17.55 4.50
CA PRO A 233 -1.70 16.50 3.84
C PRO A 233 -1.70 16.76 2.33
N PRO A 234 -1.61 15.72 1.48
CA PRO A 234 -1.71 15.91 0.05
C PRO A 234 -3.04 16.63 -0.21
N ALA A 235 -3.00 17.78 -0.90
CA ALA A 235 -4.21 18.41 -1.36
C ALA A 235 -5.01 17.35 -2.11
N GLU A 236 -6.25 17.08 -1.68
CA GLU A 236 -7.16 16.33 -2.52
C GLU A 236 -7.25 17.11 -3.82
N THR A 237 -6.55 16.67 -4.86
CA THR A 237 -6.87 17.08 -6.22
C THR A 237 -8.19 16.40 -6.54
N LEU A 238 -9.28 16.93 -6.00
CA LEU A 238 -10.51 16.95 -6.78
C LEU A 238 -10.09 17.56 -8.12
N PRO A 239 -10.35 16.91 -9.26
CA PRO A 239 -10.23 17.63 -10.52
C PRO A 239 -11.04 18.90 -10.34
N ASP A 240 -10.46 20.07 -10.63
CA ASP A 240 -11.23 21.25 -10.97
C ASP A 240 -12.15 20.80 -12.10
N VAL A 241 -13.36 20.34 -11.77
CA VAL A 241 -14.45 20.27 -12.71
C VAL A 241 -14.69 21.74 -13.00
N PRO A 242 -14.33 22.26 -14.18
CA PRO A 242 -14.78 23.58 -14.54
C PRO A 242 -16.30 23.47 -14.50
N LEU A 243 -16.95 24.13 -13.55
CA LEU A 243 -18.38 24.33 -13.61
C LEU A 243 -18.61 25.13 -14.89
N ASP A 244 -18.89 24.42 -15.98
CA ASP A 244 -19.36 25.02 -17.21
C ASP A 244 -20.68 25.70 -16.84
N GLN A 245 -20.69 27.04 -16.87
CA GLN A 245 -21.89 27.81 -16.54
C GLN A 245 -23.07 27.42 -17.44
N GLY A 246 -22.83 26.79 -18.60
CA GLY A 246 -23.88 26.25 -19.46
C GLY A 246 -24.73 25.14 -18.81
N LEU A 247 -24.23 24.40 -17.82
CA LEU A 247 -25.00 23.36 -17.11
C LEU A 247 -25.88 23.91 -15.98
N ILE A 248 -25.65 25.15 -15.54
CA ILE A 248 -26.44 25.78 -14.49
C ILE A 248 -27.74 26.36 -15.07
N ASP A 249 -27.69 26.90 -16.29
CA ASP A 249 -28.87 27.48 -16.97
C ASP A 249 -29.90 26.42 -17.44
N ASP A 250 -29.50 25.15 -17.60
CA ASP A 250 -30.40 24.05 -17.97
C ASP A 250 -31.22 23.51 -16.78
N LEU A 251 -30.84 23.82 -15.53
CA LEU A 251 -31.59 23.39 -14.33
C LEU A 251 -32.76 24.34 -13.99
N ASP A 252 -32.70 25.60 -14.41
CA ASP A 252 -33.79 26.58 -14.19
C ASP A 252 -34.90 26.51 -15.27
N SER A 253 -34.73 25.67 -16.29
CA SER A 253 -35.70 25.52 -17.39
C SER A 253 -36.65 24.31 -17.25
N VAL A 254 -36.67 23.63 -16.09
CA VAL A 254 -37.66 22.56 -15.84
C VAL A 254 -39.01 23.21 -15.54
N GLU A 255 -39.78 23.47 -16.60
CA GLU A 255 -41.19 23.83 -16.52
C GLU A 255 -41.94 22.68 -15.81
N THR A 256 -42.29 22.89 -14.55
CA THR A 256 -43.10 21.94 -13.77
C THR A 256 -44.44 21.75 -14.46
N ALA A 257 -44.74 20.52 -14.89
CA ALA A 257 -46.03 20.18 -15.47
C ALA A 257 -47.19 20.57 -14.52
N SER A 258 -48.18 21.27 -15.05
CA SER A 258 -49.39 21.66 -14.32
C SER A 258 -50.10 20.43 -13.72
N PRO A 259 -50.57 20.49 -12.46
CA PRO A 259 -51.23 19.36 -11.82
C PRO A 259 -52.58 19.04 -12.49
N VAL A 260 -52.79 17.76 -12.78
CA VAL A 260 -54.05 17.20 -13.29
C VAL A 260 -55.11 17.31 -12.17
N PRO A 261 -56.29 17.89 -12.41
CA PRO A 261 -57.34 17.96 -11.40
C PRO A 261 -57.94 16.57 -11.13
N PRO A 262 -58.38 16.29 -9.88
CA PRO A 262 -58.93 14.99 -9.50
C PRO A 262 -60.29 14.74 -10.18
N ALA A 263 -60.53 13.49 -10.58
CA ALA A 263 -61.80 13.05 -11.14
C ALA A 263 -62.87 12.94 -10.04
N GLU A 264 -64.07 13.45 -10.32
CA GLU A 264 -65.33 13.15 -9.60
C GLU A 264 -65.90 11.78 -9.97
#